data_AF-A0AAW2WG96-F1
#
_entry.id   AF-A0AAW2WG96-F1
#
_cell.length_a   1.000
_cell.length_b   1.000
_cell.length_c   1.000
_cell.angle_alpha   90.00
_cell.angle_beta   90.00
_cell.angle_gamma   90.00
#
_symmetry.space_group_name_H-M   'P 1'
#
loop_
_entity.id
_entity.type
_entity.pdbx_description
1 polymer ?
#
loop_
_entity_poly.entity_id
_entity_poly.type
_entity_poly.pdbx_seq_one_letter_code
_entity_poly.pdbx_strand_id
1 'polypeptide(L)'
;MRYQMVEDRSVAEQTHKIINLEHALADAEMKFPEKFLVMSIVDKFPKFWENFDMTLKHQKGILSLDDLMIAISIEEEHRNQTHKMPVEHQPRANLIVGK
;
A
#
# COMPACT_ATOMS: atom_id res chain seq x y z
N MET A 1 11.21 -15.65 -6.61
CA MET A 1 10.11 -15.59 -7.60
C MET A 1 10.14 -14.26 -8.35
N ARG A 2 9.86 -14.23 -9.67
CA ARG A 2 9.90 -13.02 -10.53
C ARG A 2 8.59 -12.21 -10.55
N TYR A 3 7.58 -12.59 -9.75
CA TYR A 3 6.34 -11.84 -9.67
C TYR A 3 6.58 -10.45 -9.05
N GLN A 4 5.86 -9.45 -9.53
CA GLN A 4 5.73 -8.09 -9.00
C GLN A 4 4.27 -7.64 -9.18
N MET A 5 3.73 -6.87 -8.23
CA MET A 5 2.40 -6.27 -8.39
C MET A 5 2.47 -5.16 -9.43
N VAL A 6 1.34 -4.95 -10.09
CA VAL A 6 1.19 -3.95 -11.16
C VAL A 6 0.35 -2.78 -10.67
N GLU A 7 0.64 -1.58 -11.18
CA GLU A 7 0.03 -0.33 -10.69
C GLU A 7 -1.39 -0.09 -11.21
N ASP A 8 -1.77 -0.75 -12.31
CA ASP A 8 -3.07 -0.61 -12.97
C ASP A 8 -4.19 -1.41 -12.26
N ARG A 9 -3.86 -2.09 -11.16
CA ARG A 9 -4.80 -2.89 -10.36
C ARG A 9 -4.63 -2.55 -8.88
N SER A 10 -5.68 -2.78 -8.11
CA SER A 10 -5.63 -2.58 -6.67
C SER A 10 -4.52 -3.44 -6.04
N VAL A 11 -3.66 -2.81 -5.25
CA VAL A 11 -2.63 -3.47 -4.45
C VAL A 11 -3.28 -4.30 -3.35
N ALA A 12 -4.40 -3.83 -2.77
CA ALA A 12 -5.18 -4.60 -1.80
C ALA A 12 -5.77 -5.89 -2.41
N GLU A 13 -6.31 -5.82 -3.63
CA GLU A 13 -6.83 -7.00 -4.34
C GLU A 13 -5.71 -7.99 -4.69
N GLN A 14 -4.57 -7.49 -5.17
CA GLN A 14 -3.42 -8.33 -5.49
C GLN A 14 -2.84 -8.99 -4.23
N THR A 15 -2.84 -8.30 -3.09
CA THR A 15 -2.38 -8.85 -1.81
C THR A 15 -3.32 -9.94 -1.28
N HIS A 16 -4.65 -9.73 -1.37
CA HIS A 16 -5.63 -10.77 -1.05
C HIS A 16 -5.40 -12.06 -1.84
N LYS A 17 -5.03 -11.96 -3.13
CA LYS A 17 -4.73 -13.14 -3.95
C LYS A 17 -3.52 -13.91 -3.44
N ILE A 18 -2.49 -13.22 -2.93
CA ILE A 18 -1.31 -13.85 -2.33
C ILE A 18 -1.68 -14.54 -1.03
N ILE A 19 -2.47 -13.89 -0.17
CA ILE A 19 -2.93 -14.46 1.10
C ILE A 19 -3.80 -15.71 0.85
N ASN A 20 -4.70 -15.67 -0.14
CA ASN A 20 -5.50 -16.85 -0.50
C ASN A 20 -4.65 -18.01 -1.02
N LEU A 21 -3.59 -17.72 -1.78
CA LEU A 21 -2.63 -18.76 -2.20
C LEU A 21 -1.90 -19.34 -1.00
N GLU A 22 -1.52 -18.51 -0.03
CA GLU A 22 -0.91 -18.96 1.21
C GLU A 22 -1.83 -19.86 2.02
N HIS A 23 -3.10 -19.50 2.18
CA HIS A 23 -4.08 -20.35 2.86
C HIS A 23 -4.23 -21.72 2.17
N ALA A 24 -4.27 -21.74 0.83
CA ALA A 24 -4.30 -23.00 0.08
C ALA A 24 -3.02 -23.84 0.25
N LEU A 25 -1.86 -23.21 0.40
CA LEU A 25 -0.60 -23.89 0.71
C LEU A 25 -0.57 -24.40 2.16
N ALA A 26 -1.12 -23.64 3.10
CA ALA A 26 -1.25 -24.03 4.50
C ALA A 26 -2.17 -25.25 4.66
N ASP A 27 -3.26 -25.33 3.89
CA ASP A 27 -4.15 -26.49 3.80
C ASP A 27 -3.43 -27.73 3.24
N ALA A 28 -2.41 -27.52 2.40
CA ALA A 28 -1.51 -28.55 1.89
C ALA A 28 -0.30 -28.81 2.83
N GLU A 29 -0.38 -28.40 4.10
CA GLU A 29 0.65 -28.52 5.13
C GLU A 29 1.96 -27.74 4.85
N MET A 30 1.95 -26.81 3.90
CA MET A 30 3.08 -25.91 3.58
C MET A 30 2.89 -24.55 4.24
N LYS A 31 3.04 -24.50 5.57
CA LYS A 31 2.89 -23.26 6.34
C LYS A 31 4.13 -22.39 6.26
N PHE A 32 3.94 -21.08 6.10
CA PHE A 32 5.02 -20.11 6.14
C PHE A 32 4.97 -19.30 7.43
N PRO A 33 6.12 -18.87 7.98
CA PRO A 33 6.12 -17.89 9.06
C PRO A 33 5.43 -16.60 8.62
N GLU A 34 4.55 -16.04 9.44
CA GLU A 34 3.82 -14.81 9.10
C GLU A 34 4.75 -13.66 8.68
N LYS A 35 5.86 -13.48 9.40
CA LYS A 35 6.89 -12.49 9.05
C LYS A 35 7.46 -12.69 7.64
N PHE A 36 7.62 -13.94 7.19
CA PHE A 36 8.09 -14.23 5.84
C PHE A 36 7.05 -13.76 4.81
N LEU A 37 5.77 -13.98 5.06
CA LEU A 37 4.68 -13.58 4.18
C LEU A 37 4.56 -12.06 4.09
N VAL A 38 4.61 -11.37 5.23
CA VAL A 38 4.60 -9.89 5.30
C VAL A 38 5.74 -9.31 4.47
N MET A 39 6.97 -9.77 4.69
CA MET A 39 8.14 -9.28 3.93
C MET A 39 8.03 -9.64 2.45
N SER A 40 7.53 -10.84 2.13
CA SER A 40 7.32 -11.28 0.76
C SER A 40 6.28 -10.45 0.03
N ILE A 41 5.24 -9.94 0.70
CA ILE A 41 4.24 -9.05 0.11
C ILE A 41 4.82 -7.65 -0.10
N VAL A 42 5.52 -7.10 0.90
CA VAL A 42 6.14 -5.77 0.81
C VAL A 42 7.14 -5.71 -0.36
N ASP A 43 7.95 -6.75 -0.55
CA ASP A 43 8.89 -6.86 -1.68
C ASP A 43 8.23 -7.02 -3.06
N LYS A 44 6.88 -7.13 -3.10
CA LYS A 44 6.08 -7.24 -4.32
C LYS A 44 5.37 -5.95 -4.68
N PHE A 45 5.47 -4.92 -3.85
CA PHE A 45 4.82 -3.66 -4.13
C PHE A 45 5.33 -3.03 -5.42
N PRO A 46 4.44 -2.35 -6.15
CA PRO A 46 4.83 -1.63 -7.35
C PRO A 46 5.74 -0.44 -7.01
N LYS A 47 6.47 0.08 -8.01
CA LYS A 47 7.43 1.18 -7.81
C LYS A 47 6.80 2.43 -7.20
N PHE A 48 5.56 2.75 -7.56
CA PHE A 48 4.86 3.90 -7.01
C PHE A 48 4.66 3.82 -5.49
N TRP A 49 4.79 2.64 -4.89
CA TRP A 49 4.65 2.37 -3.46
C TRP A 49 5.99 2.30 -2.70
N GLU A 50 7.13 2.61 -3.34
CA GLU A 50 8.48 2.47 -2.76
C GLU A 50 8.62 3.19 -1.40
N ASN A 51 8.08 4.41 -1.27
CA ASN A 51 8.12 5.15 0.00
C ASN A 51 7.36 4.43 1.12
N PHE A 52 6.20 3.84 0.79
CA PHE A 52 5.39 3.10 1.74
C PHE A 52 6.07 1.78 2.14
N ASP A 53 6.70 1.09 1.18
CA ASP A 53 7.52 -0.11 1.45
C ASP A 53 8.61 0.19 2.49
N MET A 54 9.31 1.31 2.33
CA MET A 54 10.39 1.72 3.22
C MET A 54 9.87 2.05 4.61
N THR A 55 8.71 2.70 4.69
CA THR A 55 8.04 2.96 5.97
C THR A 55 7.73 1.66 6.72
N LEU A 56 7.16 0.66 6.04
CA LEU A 56 6.85 -0.63 6.66
C LEU A 56 8.10 -1.38 7.10
N LYS A 57 9.18 -1.36 6.30
CA LYS A 57 10.46 -2.00 6.65
C LYS A 57 11.13 -1.38 7.88
N HIS A 58 10.90 -0.09 8.14
CA HIS A 58 11.47 0.62 9.28
C HIS A 58 10.53 0.72 10.50
N GLN A 59 9.28 0.28 10.37
CA GLN A 59 8.31 0.33 11.46
C GLN A 59 8.76 -0.57 12.62
N LYS A 60 8.83 0.00 13.82
CA LYS A 60 9.18 -0.73 15.05
C LYS A 60 7.96 -1.50 15.55
N GLY A 61 8.03 -2.83 15.51
CA GLY A 61 6.96 -3.73 15.97
C GLY A 61 6.91 -5.00 15.14
N ILE A 62 6.10 -5.97 15.58
CA ILE A 62 5.71 -7.11 14.74
C ILE A 62 4.49 -6.63 13.96
N LEU A 63 4.62 -6.50 12.64
CA LEU A 63 3.49 -6.23 11.74
C LEU A 63 2.83 -7.57 11.41
N SER A 64 1.55 -7.73 11.74
CA SER A 64 0.76 -8.89 11.33
C SER A 64 0.30 -8.77 9.86
N LEU A 65 -0.18 -9.86 9.28
CA LEU A 65 -0.78 -9.83 7.94
C LEU A 65 -2.06 -8.97 7.89
N ASP A 66 -2.86 -9.00 8.95
CA ASP A 66 -4.07 -8.18 9.05
C ASP A 66 -3.72 -6.69 9.14
N ASP A 67 -2.72 -6.33 9.95
CA ASP A 67 -2.22 -4.95 10.04
C ASP A 67 -1.70 -4.46 8.69
N LEU A 68 -0.96 -5.32 7.96
CA LEU A 68 -0.47 -5.01 6.63
C LEU A 68 -1.63 -4.76 5.65
N MET A 69 -2.68 -5.59 5.67
CA MET A 69 -3.84 -5.43 4.80
C MET A 69 -4.60 -4.13 5.07
N ILE A 70 -4.76 -3.76 6.34
CA ILE A 70 -5.38 -2.49 6.74
C ILE A 70 -4.52 -1.32 6.24
N ALA A 71 -3.20 -1.38 6.47
CA ALA A 71 -2.27 -0.33 6.04
C ALA A 71 -2.27 -0.14 4.51
N ILE A 72 -2.29 -1.23 3.74
CA ILE A 72 -2.40 -1.18 2.27
C ILE A 72 -3.71 -0.50 1.86
N SER A 73 -4.83 -0.84 2.50
CA SER A 73 -6.14 -0.27 2.14
C SER A 73 -6.18 1.24 2.38
N ILE A 74 -5.64 1.70 3.50
CA ILE A 74 -5.54 3.13 3.85
C ILE A 74 -4.63 3.87 2.86
N GLU A 75 -3.46 3.31 2.54
CA GLU A 75 -2.50 3.93 1.62
C GLU A 75 -3.06 4.02 0.20
N GLU A 76 -3.75 2.98 -0.27
CA GLU A 76 -4.40 2.97 -1.58
C GLU A 76 -5.49 4.04 -1.66
N GLU A 77 -6.32 4.18 -0.62
CA GLU A 77 -7.32 5.24 -0.54
C GLU A 77 -6.68 6.63 -0.58
N HIS A 78 -5.63 6.85 0.22
CA HIS A 78 -4.89 8.11 0.26
C HIS A 78 -4.29 8.49 -1.13
N ARG A 79 -3.73 7.51 -1.85
CA ARG A 79 -3.22 7.70 -3.22
C ARG A 79 -4.33 8.03 -4.21
N ASN A 80 -5.47 7.36 -4.09
CA ASN A 80 -6.62 7.63 -4.96
C ASN A 80 -7.23 9.02 -4.73
N GLN A 81 -7.14 9.56 -3.51
CA GLN A 81 -7.58 10.92 -3.19
C GLN A 81 -6.62 11.98 -3.74
N THR A 82 -5.30 11.76 -3.62
CA THR A 82 -4.29 12.69 -4.14
C THR A 82 -4.27 12.76 -5.68
N HIS A 83 -4.56 11.64 -6.36
CA HIS A 83 -4.70 11.62 -7.83
C HIS A 83 -5.96 12.33 -8.37
N LYS A 84 -6.97 12.60 -7.54
CA LYS A 84 -8.25 13.20 -7.96
C LYS A 84 -8.32 14.72 -7.80
N MET A 85 -7.28 15.39 -7.32
CA MET A 85 -7.28 16.84 -7.15
C MET A 85 -6.49 17.54 -8.26
N PRO A 86 -7.14 18.26 -9.21
CA PRO A 86 -6.53 19.45 -9.77
C PRO A 86 -6.64 20.52 -8.69
N VAL A 87 -5.57 20.69 -7.93
CA VAL A 87 -5.47 21.77 -6.96
C VAL A 87 -5.26 23.09 -7.72
N GLU A 88 -6.33 23.67 -8.24
CA GLU A 88 -6.34 25.08 -8.66
C GLU A 88 -6.56 25.94 -7.41
N HIS A 89 -5.51 26.14 -6.62
CA HIS A 89 -5.50 27.24 -5.66
C HIS A 89 -5.28 28.54 -6.43
N GLN A 90 -6.37 29.20 -6.82
CA GLN A 90 -6.31 30.61 -7.20
C GLN A 90 -6.19 31.45 -5.91
N PRO A 91 -5.07 32.15 -5.65
CA PRO A 91 -4.98 33.05 -4.51
C PRO A 91 -5.87 34.27 -4.76
N ARG A 92 -6.94 34.42 -3.97
CA ARG A 92 -7.73 35.66 -3.91
C ARG A 92 -6.95 36.74 -3.15
N ALA A 93 -6.09 37.48 -3.85
CA ALA A 93 -5.52 38.71 -3.32
C ALA A 93 -6.58 39.83 -3.37
N ASN A 94 -7.13 40.21 -2.21
CA ASN A 94 -7.93 41.43 -2.10
C ASN A 94 -6.99 42.62 -1.95
N LEU A 95 -6.83 43.41 -3.02
CA LEU A 95 -6.17 44.72 -2.96
C LEU A 95 -7.17 45.74 -2.39
N ILE A 96 -6.92 46.17 -1.16
CA ILE A 96 -7.64 47.30 -0.55
C ILE A 96 -7.08 48.57 -1.21
N VAL A 97 -7.85 49.20 -2.10
CA VAL A 97 -7.50 50.51 -2.65
C VAL A 97 -7.65 51.55 -1.54
N GLY A 98 -6.54 52.18 -1.17
CA GLY A 98 -6.48 53.25 -0.18
C GLY A 98 -7.32 54.46 -0.59
N LYS A 99 -7.79 55.17 0.43
CA LYS A 99 -8.31 56.53 0.34
C LYS A 99 -7.56 57.39 1.35
#